data_AF-A0A3B9XGR5-F1
#
_entry.id   AF-A0A3B9XGR5-F1
#
_cell.length_a   1.000
_cell.length_b   1.000
_cell.length_c   1.000
_cell.angle_alpha   90.00
_cell.angle_beta   90.00
_cell.angle_gamma   90.00
#
_symmetry.space_group_name_H-M   'P 1'
#
loop_
_entity.id
_entity.type
_entity.pdbx_description
1 polymer ?
#
loop_
_entity_poly.entity_id
_entity_poly.type
_entity_poly.pdbx_seq_one_letter_code
_entity_poly.pdbx_strand_id
1 'polypeptide(L)'
;MKKIRSVDIDPECEKVADTYNKEEVIDSWRFKASTADMYELSYSATTLVLTNSRGEQSLEADFYDVLINTSCEHLENFAAWYSKIPVGKKIVLQSNNYFSEPGHLNCSKSLEEFKSMAPMKIHYEGTLELEKYSRFMLIGEKR
;
A
#
# COMPACT_ATOMS: atom_id res chain seq x y z
N MET A 1 -8.43 1.53 19.08
CA MET A 1 -9.41 1.23 17.99
C MET A 1 -8.61 0.87 16.75
N LYS A 2 -9.04 -0.13 15.95
CA LYS A 2 -8.37 -0.47 14.69
C LYS A 2 -8.86 0.47 13.60
N LYS A 3 -7.94 1.08 12.85
CA LYS A 3 -8.21 1.97 11.72
C LYS A 3 -7.55 1.41 10.46
N ILE A 4 -8.17 1.67 9.30
CA ILE A 4 -7.61 1.40 7.98
C ILE A 4 -7.60 2.73 7.23
N ARG A 5 -6.46 3.03 6.62
CA ARG A 5 -6.27 4.15 5.70
C ARG A 5 -5.88 3.58 4.35
N SER A 6 -6.69 3.84 3.34
CA SER A 6 -6.42 3.45 1.97
C SER A 6 -5.94 4.67 1.20
N VAL A 7 -4.81 4.55 0.51
CA VAL A 7 -4.27 5.63 -0.31
C VAL A 7 -4.10 5.13 -1.73
N ASP A 8 -4.56 5.93 -2.69
CA ASP A 8 -4.35 5.71 -4.11
C ASP A 8 -4.19 7.06 -4.81
N ILE A 9 -3.51 7.08 -5.95
CA ILE A 9 -3.31 8.30 -6.75
C ILE A 9 -4.52 8.59 -7.64
N ASP A 10 -5.37 7.60 -7.90
CA ASP A 10 -6.57 7.76 -8.71
C ASP A 10 -7.55 8.79 -8.08
N PRO A 11 -7.94 9.85 -8.80
CA PRO A 11 -8.86 10.86 -8.29
C PRO A 11 -10.26 10.33 -7.94
N GLU A 12 -10.64 9.15 -8.42
CA GLU A 12 -11.93 8.52 -8.11
C GLU A 12 -11.86 7.56 -6.92
N CYS A 13 -10.65 7.24 -6.43
CA CYS A 13 -10.45 6.18 -5.43
C CYS A 13 -11.21 6.43 -4.14
N GLU A 14 -11.22 7.68 -3.66
CA GLU A 14 -11.80 8.04 -2.38
C GLU A 14 -13.31 7.79 -2.37
N LYS A 15 -14.00 8.30 -3.41
CA LYS A 15 -15.45 8.15 -3.55
C LYS A 15 -15.85 6.67 -3.64
N VAL A 16 -15.15 5.90 -4.48
CA VAL A 16 -15.47 4.49 -4.70
C VAL A 16 -15.21 3.69 -3.42
N ALA A 17 -14.02 3.79 -2.84
CA ALA A 17 -13.63 3.01 -1.67
C ALA A 17 -14.47 3.35 -0.43
N ASP A 18 -14.75 4.63 -0.18
CA ASP A 18 -15.60 5.03 0.95
C ASP A 18 -17.05 4.54 0.77
N THR A 19 -17.56 4.51 -0.48
CA THR A 19 -18.91 4.00 -0.75
C THR A 19 -19.01 2.51 -0.44
N TYR A 20 -18.01 1.70 -0.86
CA TYR A 20 -17.98 0.27 -0.54
C TYR A 20 -17.81 0.00 0.97
N ASN A 21 -17.11 0.88 1.68
CA ASN A 21 -16.83 0.76 3.12
C ASN A 21 -17.68 1.70 3.98
N LYS A 22 -18.88 2.08 3.51
CA LYS A 22 -19.69 3.16 4.08
C LYS A 22 -19.95 3.01 5.59
N GLU A 23 -20.24 1.80 6.06
CA GLU A 23 -20.50 1.54 7.48
C GLU A 23 -19.28 1.88 8.34
N GLU A 24 -18.09 1.49 7.87
CA GLU A 24 -16.80 1.73 8.52
C GLU A 24 -16.34 3.19 8.42
N VAL A 25 -16.75 3.91 7.37
CA VAL A 25 -16.55 5.35 7.24
C VAL A 25 -17.42 6.10 8.25
N ILE A 26 -18.72 5.75 8.36
CA ILE A 26 -19.65 6.39 9.30
C ILE A 26 -19.28 6.06 10.74
N ASP A 27 -18.78 4.85 11.01
CA ASP A 27 -18.25 4.43 12.31
C ASP A 27 -16.87 5.05 12.58
N SER A 28 -16.87 6.35 12.84
CA SER A 28 -15.69 7.12 13.31
C SER A 28 -14.45 6.96 12.43
N TRP A 29 -14.64 6.88 11.10
CA TRP A 29 -13.56 6.66 10.12
C TRP A 29 -12.68 5.45 10.47
N ARG A 30 -13.29 4.32 10.87
CA ARG A 30 -12.58 3.04 10.99
C ARG A 30 -11.99 2.60 9.66
N PHE A 31 -12.66 2.90 8.55
CA PHE A 31 -12.06 2.94 7.21
C PHE A 31 -12.13 4.36 6.67
N LYS A 32 -11.09 4.78 5.94
CA LYS A 32 -11.14 6.01 5.14
C LYS A 32 -10.14 5.91 3.99
N ALA A 33 -10.58 6.27 2.78
CA ALA A 33 -9.72 6.45 1.64
C ALA A 33 -9.29 7.92 1.46
N SER A 34 -8.11 8.12 0.88
CA SER A 34 -7.57 9.43 0.52
C SER A 34 -6.92 9.34 -0.85
N THR A 35 -7.24 10.29 -1.74
CA THR A 35 -6.51 10.46 -2.99
C THR A 35 -5.19 11.17 -2.71
N ALA A 36 -4.06 10.47 -2.85
CA ALA A 36 -2.73 11.04 -2.68
C ALA A 36 -1.66 10.21 -3.39
N ASP A 37 -0.57 10.86 -3.79
CA ASP A 37 0.61 10.16 -4.26
C ASP A 37 1.41 9.57 -3.09
N MET A 38 1.58 8.26 -3.09
CA MET A 38 2.36 7.54 -2.06
C MET A 38 3.84 7.93 -2.03
N TYR A 39 4.42 8.46 -3.11
CA TYR A 39 5.79 8.97 -3.13
C TYR A 39 5.92 10.28 -2.32
N GLU A 40 4.84 11.06 -2.21
CA GLU A 40 4.81 12.33 -1.49
C GLU A 40 4.47 12.18 0.00
N LEU A 41 4.09 10.97 0.44
CA LEU A 41 3.79 10.71 1.84
C LEU A 41 5.04 10.64 2.73
N SER A 42 4.90 11.17 3.94
CA SER A 42 5.80 10.89 5.06
C SER A 42 5.34 9.61 5.77
N TYR A 43 6.20 8.60 5.83
CA TYR A 43 5.92 7.33 6.52
C TYR A 43 6.38 7.32 7.98
N SER A 44 7.06 8.37 8.45
CA SER A 44 7.39 8.56 9.88
C SER A 44 6.32 9.35 10.64
N ALA A 45 5.63 10.26 9.95
CA ALA A 45 4.52 11.05 10.47
C ALA A 45 3.56 11.36 9.31
N THR A 46 2.67 10.42 9.01
CA THR A 46 1.76 10.54 7.86
C THR A 46 0.70 11.58 8.15
N THR A 47 0.44 12.47 7.21
CA THR A 47 -0.71 13.37 7.26
C THR A 47 -1.54 13.14 6.01
N LEU A 48 -2.82 12.85 6.19
CA LEU A 48 -3.75 12.58 5.10
C LEU A 48 -4.81 13.67 5.03
N VAL A 49 -5.22 14.01 3.81
CA VAL A 49 -6.40 14.82 3.57
C VAL A 49 -7.61 13.90 3.67
N LEU A 50 -8.52 14.22 4.57
CA LEU A 50 -9.78 13.52 4.73
C LEU A 50 -10.92 14.43 4.28
N THR A 51 -11.67 13.99 3.28
CA THR A 51 -12.87 14.70 2.81
C THR A 51 -14.12 14.06 3.41
N ASN A 52 -14.98 14.86 4.02
CA ASN A 52 -16.26 14.35 4.52
C ASN A 52 -17.32 14.31 3.41
N SER A 53 -18.52 13.81 3.72
CA SER A 53 -19.62 13.68 2.75
C SER A 53 -20.14 15.02 2.20
N ARG A 54 -19.75 16.16 2.78
CA ARG A 54 -20.09 17.51 2.32
C ARG A 54 -19.00 18.13 1.43
N GLY A 55 -17.89 17.42 1.21
CA GLY A 55 -16.74 17.94 0.48
C GLY A 55 -15.79 18.78 1.34
N GLU A 56 -16.00 18.85 2.65
CA GLU A 56 -15.11 19.60 3.54
C GLU A 56 -13.86 18.77 3.83
N GLN A 57 -12.69 19.40 3.72
CA GLN A 57 -11.40 18.75 3.91
C GLN A 57 -10.83 19.07 5.28
N SER A 58 -10.14 18.08 5.85
CA SER A 58 -9.36 18.22 7.08
C SER A 58 -8.04 17.47 6.93
N LEU A 59 -7.02 17.91 7.66
CA LEU A 59 -5.73 17.22 7.75
C LEU A 59 -5.73 16.37 9.02
N GLU A 60 -5.54 15.06 8.89
CA GLU A 60 -5.38 14.16 10.02
C GLU A 60 -3.96 13.60 10.03
N ALA A 61 -3.25 13.84 11.13
CA ALA A 61 -2.02 13.12 11.43
C ALA A 61 -2.39 11.68 11.79
N ASP A 62 -1.79 10.73 11.07
CA ASP A 62 -2.05 9.32 11.24
C ASP A 62 -0.77 8.54 11.49
N PHE A 63 -0.90 7.49 12.31
CA PHE A 63 0.17 6.60 12.71
C PHE A 63 -0.25 5.18 12.41
N TYR A 64 0.55 4.49 11.60
CA TYR A 64 0.28 3.11 11.23
C TYR A 64 1.20 2.13 11.99
N ASP A 65 0.61 1.01 12.37
CA ASP A 65 1.31 -0.15 12.93
C ASP A 65 1.84 -1.08 11.82
N VAL A 66 1.06 -1.21 10.75
CA VAL A 66 1.32 -2.09 9.59
C VAL A 66 1.11 -1.31 8.31
N LEU A 67 2.07 -1.39 7.40
CA LEU A 67 1.95 -0.87 6.04
C LEU A 67 1.72 -2.02 5.07
N ILE A 68 0.73 -1.86 4.19
CA ILE A 68 0.41 -2.86 3.17
C ILE A 68 0.55 -2.20 1.80
N ASN A 69 1.31 -2.82 0.89
CA ASN A 69 1.36 -2.47 -0.52
C ASN A 69 1.17 -3.74 -1.36
N THR A 70 0.04 -3.82 -2.07
CA THR A 70 -0.34 -5.01 -2.85
C THR A 70 0.01 -4.91 -4.33
N SER A 71 0.71 -3.86 -4.74
CA SER A 71 0.89 -3.45 -6.14
C SER A 71 2.33 -2.96 -6.41
N CYS A 72 3.35 -3.59 -5.81
CA CYS A 72 4.74 -3.16 -5.92
C CYS A 72 5.29 -3.17 -7.36
N GLU A 73 4.67 -3.96 -8.24
CA GLU A 73 4.94 -4.04 -9.68
C GLU A 73 4.60 -2.74 -10.44
N HIS A 74 3.76 -1.86 -9.89
CA HIS A 74 3.38 -0.59 -10.52
C HIS A 74 4.34 0.56 -10.17
N LEU A 75 5.28 0.35 -9.23
CA LEU A 75 6.17 1.40 -8.75
C LEU A 75 7.41 1.52 -9.64
N GLU A 76 7.51 2.60 -10.43
CA GLU A 76 8.70 2.88 -11.26
C GLU A 76 10.00 2.88 -10.44
N ASN A 77 9.98 3.52 -9.26
CA ASN A 77 11.13 3.58 -8.37
C ASN A 77 10.80 3.00 -6.99
N PHE A 78 10.62 1.68 -6.95
CA PHE A 78 10.36 0.95 -5.71
C PHE A 78 11.39 1.24 -4.62
N ALA A 79 12.68 1.32 -4.96
CA ALA A 79 13.73 1.56 -3.97
C ALA A 79 13.60 2.93 -3.28
N ALA A 80 13.26 3.99 -4.03
CA ALA A 80 13.03 5.32 -3.48
C ALA A 80 11.82 5.32 -2.52
N TRP A 81 10.70 4.70 -2.92
CA TRP A 81 9.55 4.54 -2.04
C TRP A 81 9.88 3.73 -0.79
N TYR A 82 10.50 2.55 -0.96
CA TYR A 82 10.84 1.64 0.12
C TYR A 82 11.78 2.28 1.17
N SER A 83 12.67 3.17 0.73
CA SER A 83 13.58 3.91 1.60
C SER A 83 12.88 4.89 2.56
N LYS A 84 11.65 5.32 2.23
CA LYS A 84 10.85 6.21 3.09
C LYS A 84 10.27 5.49 4.30
N ILE A 85 10.13 4.16 4.23
CA ILE A 85 9.52 3.36 5.30
C ILE A 85 10.51 3.25 6.48
N PRO A 86 10.14 3.67 7.70
CA PRO A 86 11.01 3.58 8.86
C PRO A 86 11.39 2.13 9.22
N VAL A 87 12.61 1.95 9.70
CA VAL A 87 13.11 0.68 10.25
C VAL A 87 12.21 0.20 11.40
N GLY A 88 11.98 -1.10 11.49
CA GLY A 88 11.17 -1.74 12.51
C GLY A 88 9.65 -1.72 12.24
N LYS A 89 9.19 -1.06 11.18
CA LYS A 89 7.77 -1.11 10.77
C LYS A 89 7.40 -2.48 10.24
N LYS A 90 6.20 -2.95 10.58
CA LYS A 90 5.61 -4.15 9.98
C LYS A 90 5.13 -3.80 8.57
N ILE A 91 5.53 -4.61 7.61
CA ILE A 91 5.20 -4.42 6.21
C ILE A 91 4.67 -5.70 5.59
N VAL A 92 3.65 -5.56 4.74
CA VAL A 92 3.09 -6.60 3.89
C VAL A 92 3.21 -6.12 2.46
N LEU A 93 3.96 -6.84 1.63
CA LEU A 93 4.24 -6.47 0.26
C LEU A 93 3.77 -7.57 -0.68
N GLN A 94 3.18 -7.18 -1.81
CA GLN A 94 2.95 -8.08 -2.92
C GLN A 94 3.52 -7.50 -4.22
N SER A 95 4.01 -8.40 -5.06
CA SER A 95 4.42 -8.15 -6.44
C SER A 95 4.02 -9.35 -7.30
N ASN A 96 4.25 -9.29 -8.61
CA ASN A 96 3.99 -10.41 -9.51
C ASN A 96 4.96 -10.43 -10.70
N ASN A 97 4.90 -11.51 -11.50
CA ASN A 97 5.68 -11.68 -12.73
C ASN A 97 4.84 -11.48 -14.01
N TYR A 98 3.76 -10.70 -13.96
CA TYR A 98 2.90 -10.46 -15.10
C TYR A 98 3.44 -9.35 -16.00
N PHE A 99 4.52 -9.64 -16.74
CA PHE A 99 5.22 -8.66 -17.59
C PHE A 99 4.43 -8.16 -18.81
N SER A 100 3.31 -8.80 -19.15
CA SER A 100 2.52 -8.43 -20.32
C SER A 100 1.56 -7.27 -20.09
N GLU A 101 1.38 -6.83 -18.84
CA GLU A 101 0.57 -5.66 -18.50
C GLU A 101 1.41 -4.37 -18.66
N PRO A 102 1.07 -3.46 -19.59
CA PRO A 102 1.84 -2.24 -19.82
C PRO A 102 2.02 -1.35 -18.58
N GLY A 103 1.07 -1.38 -17.64
CA GLY A 103 1.16 -0.64 -16.38
C GLY A 103 2.10 -1.24 -15.34
N HIS A 104 2.68 -2.41 -15.58
CA HIS A 104 3.63 -3.06 -14.68
C HIS A 104 5.07 -2.66 -15.03
N LEU A 105 5.67 -1.83 -14.18
CA LEU A 105 7.00 -1.24 -14.38
C LEU A 105 8.11 -2.01 -13.66
N ASN A 106 7.77 -2.71 -12.58
CA ASN A 106 8.71 -3.27 -11.60
C ASN A 106 8.30 -4.70 -11.17
N CYS A 107 7.78 -5.49 -12.11
CA CYS A 107 7.52 -6.91 -11.91
C CYS A 107 8.77 -7.65 -11.41
N SER A 108 8.58 -8.60 -10.51
CA SER A 108 9.62 -9.54 -10.07
C SER A 108 9.47 -10.84 -10.83
N LYS A 109 10.54 -11.47 -11.34
CA LYS A 109 10.47 -12.74 -12.07
C LYS A 109 10.24 -13.93 -11.14
N SER A 110 10.57 -13.78 -9.86
CA SER A 110 10.45 -14.82 -8.84
C SER A 110 10.29 -14.22 -7.44
N LEU A 111 9.92 -15.06 -6.47
CA LEU A 111 9.89 -14.70 -5.06
C LEU A 111 11.28 -14.27 -4.55
N GLU A 112 12.36 -14.91 -5.01
CA GLU A 112 13.73 -14.55 -4.61
C GLU A 112 14.16 -13.18 -5.13
N GLU A 113 13.77 -12.82 -6.36
CA GLU A 113 14.00 -11.47 -6.87
C GLU A 113 13.22 -10.44 -6.04
N PHE A 114 11.95 -10.72 -5.71
CA PHE A 114 11.16 -9.82 -4.87
C PHE A 114 11.76 -9.63 -3.47
N LYS A 115 12.30 -10.70 -2.86
CA LYS A 115 13.02 -10.64 -1.57
C LYS A 115 14.26 -9.75 -1.65
N SER A 116 15.01 -9.82 -2.75
CA SER A 116 16.20 -9.00 -2.95
C SER A 116 15.89 -7.51 -3.05
N MET A 117 14.72 -7.16 -3.59
CA MET A 117 14.26 -5.77 -3.77
C MET A 117 13.78 -5.13 -2.47
N ALA A 118 13.25 -5.92 -1.53
CA ALA A 118 12.68 -5.46 -0.26
C ALA A 118 13.42 -6.02 0.98
N PRO A 119 14.65 -5.57 1.30
CA PRO A 119 15.41 -6.06 2.45
C PRO A 119 14.67 -5.89 3.80
N MET A 120 14.21 -7.00 4.36
CA MET A 120 13.42 -7.04 5.59
C MET A 120 13.69 -8.31 6.41
N LYS A 121 13.26 -8.31 7.68
CA LYS A 121 13.15 -9.52 8.47
C LYS A 121 11.86 -10.23 8.08
N ILE A 122 11.96 -11.24 7.22
CA ILE A 122 10.83 -12.00 6.72
C ILE A 122 10.24 -12.87 7.84
N HIS A 123 8.92 -12.82 8.02
CA HIS A 123 8.13 -13.70 8.88
C HIS A 123 7.32 -14.70 8.08
N TYR A 124 6.90 -14.29 6.88
CA TYR A 124 6.23 -15.15 5.92
C TYR A 124 6.61 -14.72 4.50
N GLU A 125 6.78 -15.71 3.64
CA GLU A 125 6.95 -15.55 2.20
C GLU A 125 6.13 -16.63 1.49
N GLY A 126 5.59 -16.32 0.32
CA GLY A 126 4.81 -17.28 -0.43
C GLY A 126 4.54 -16.86 -1.87
N THR A 127 4.18 -17.85 -2.67
CA THR A 127 3.80 -17.70 -4.06
C THR A 127 2.41 -18.29 -4.26
N LEU A 128 1.53 -17.52 -4.91
CA LEU A 128 0.26 -17.98 -5.43
C LEU A 128 0.38 -18.11 -6.95
N GLU A 129 0.31 -19.34 -7.45
CA GLU A 129 0.28 -19.61 -8.89
C GLU A 129 -1.12 -19.30 -9.45
N LEU A 130 -1.18 -18.46 -10.46
CA LEU A 130 -2.39 -18.15 -11.22
C LEU A 130 -2.16 -18.56 -12.68
N GLU A 131 -3.24 -18.61 -13.47
CA GLU A 131 -3.18 -19.08 -14.85
C GLU A 131 -2.16 -18.31 -15.73
N LYS A 132 -2.03 -17.00 -15.51
CA LYS A 132 -1.21 -16.11 -16.35
C LYS A 132 0.10 -15.65 -15.71
N TYR A 133 0.20 -15.73 -14.39
CA TYR A 133 1.30 -15.18 -13.63
C TYR A 133 1.32 -15.77 -12.21
N SER A 134 2.43 -15.61 -11.50
CA SER A 134 2.59 -15.93 -10.09
C SER A 134 2.55 -14.64 -9.29
N ARG A 135 1.77 -14.62 -8.20
CA ARG A 135 1.75 -13.50 -7.25
C ARG A 135 2.61 -13.85 -6.04
N PHE A 136 3.53 -12.97 -5.69
CA PHE A 136 4.46 -13.12 -4.58
C PHE A 136 4.01 -12.29 -3.39
N MET A 137 4.19 -12.81 -2.18
CA MET A 137 3.89 -12.10 -0.95
C MET A 137 5.07 -12.17 0.01
N LEU A 138 5.37 -11.04 0.66
CA LEU A 138 6.31 -10.94 1.78
C LEU A 138 5.60 -10.27 2.96
N ILE A 139 5.74 -10.84 4.16
CA ILE A 139 5.27 -10.24 5.41
C ILE A 139 6.43 -10.25 6.39
N GLY A 140 6.68 -9.12 7.05
CA GLY A 140 7.79 -9.00 7.98
C GLY A 140 8.00 -7.61 8.54
N GLU A 141 9.22 -7.36 9.01
CA GLU A 141 9.63 -6.08 9.61
C GLU A 141 10.75 -5.43 8.79
N LYS A 142 10.61 -4.14 8.48
CA LYS A 142 11.61 -3.34 7.76
C LYS A 142 12.96 -3.35 8.51
N ARG A 143 14.06 -3.59 7.79
CA ARG A 143 15.43 -3.49 8.31
C ARG A 143 16.12 -2.19 7.91
#